data_AF-A0A3D3Q9C2-F1
#
_entry.id   AF-A0A3D3Q9C2-F1
#
_cell.length_a   1.000
_cell.length_b   1.000
_cell.length_c   1.000
_cell.angle_alpha   90.00
_cell.angle_beta   90.00
_cell.angle_gamma   90.00
#
_symmetry.space_group_name_H-M   'P 1'
#
loop_
_entity.id
_entity.type
_entity.pdbx_description
1 polymer ?
#
loop_
_entity_poly.entity_id
_entity_poly.type
_entity_poly.pdbx_seq_one_letter_code
_entity_poly.pdbx_strand_id
1 'polypeptide(L)'
;LVGSECLSKVLEDVPEQVPPSPKHPFRADRLAMLGFGMILLLSIPPWTRALGPDLFDAWSPHWSLWALLAAAAGLLTGLAAHRSSRIERAAPTIYVLCALAAATAAILHYRFPPTLSDHSVVPLFAVAAALLALAGGLLKTSQVRSGR
;
A
#
# COMPACT_ATOMS: atom_id res chain seq x y z
N LEU A 1 43.00 5.36 46.54
CA LEU A 1 41.79 6.10 46.14
C LEU A 1 41.79 6.15 44.62
N VAL A 2 41.04 5.24 44.00
CA VAL A 2 40.89 5.16 42.53
C VAL A 2 39.84 6.22 42.16
N GLY A 3 40.29 7.29 41.52
CA GLY A 3 39.47 8.44 41.15
C GLY A 3 38.68 8.21 39.86
N SER A 4 37.49 8.81 39.79
CA SER A 4 36.54 8.77 38.67
C SER A 4 37.11 9.29 37.34
N GLU A 5 38.29 9.88 37.36
CA GLU A 5 39.01 10.38 36.17
C GLU A 5 39.54 9.28 35.24
N CYS A 6 39.55 8.01 35.65
CA CYS A 6 39.97 6.90 34.78
C CYS A 6 38.82 6.29 33.94
N LEU A 7 37.57 6.63 34.23
CA LEU A 7 36.41 6.06 33.53
C LEU A 7 36.17 6.73 32.17
N SER A 8 36.49 8.02 32.05
CA SER A 8 36.29 8.78 30.80
C SER A 8 37.25 8.35 29.70
N LYS A 9 38.47 7.91 30.05
CA LYS A 9 39.50 7.51 29.08
C LYS A 9 39.29 6.12 28.46
N VAL A 10 38.43 5.28 29.04
CA VAL A 10 38.16 3.91 28.55
C VAL A 10 36.87 3.87 27.73
N LEU A 11 36.01 4.89 27.81
CA LEU A 11 34.75 4.94 27.08
C LEU A 11 34.86 5.57 25.67
N GLU A 12 36.06 6.00 25.28
CA GLU A 12 36.30 6.72 24.02
C GLU A 12 36.59 5.77 22.83
N ASP A 13 36.77 4.46 23.10
CA ASP A 13 37.08 3.42 22.10
C ASP A 13 35.98 2.35 22.00
N VAL A 14 34.73 2.67 22.32
CA VAL A 14 33.61 1.85 21.83
C VAL A 14 33.36 2.35 20.40
N PRO A 15 33.73 1.60 19.34
CA PRO A 15 33.35 1.98 18.00
C PRO A 15 31.84 2.17 18.04
N GLU A 16 31.40 3.40 17.74
CA GLU A 16 30.02 3.78 17.68
C GLU A 16 29.33 2.70 16.85
N GLN A 17 28.55 1.84 17.51
CA GLN A 17 27.81 0.79 16.83
C GLN A 17 26.80 1.55 15.97
N VAL A 18 27.20 1.87 14.74
CA VAL A 18 26.33 2.46 13.74
C VAL A 18 25.15 1.47 13.68
N PRO A 19 23.95 1.88 14.14
CA PRO A 19 22.81 0.98 14.13
C PRO A 19 22.68 0.51 12.68
N PRO A 20 22.55 -0.80 12.44
CA PRO A 20 22.50 -1.32 11.08
C PRO A 20 21.45 -0.53 10.33
N SER A 21 21.87 0.17 9.26
CA SER A 21 20.96 0.94 8.43
C SER A 21 19.77 0.05 8.10
N PRO A 22 18.53 0.46 8.42
CA PRO A 22 17.37 -0.39 8.19
C PRO A 22 17.43 -0.81 6.73
N LYS A 23 17.63 -2.11 6.47
CA LYS A 23 17.52 -2.64 5.11
C LYS A 23 16.06 -2.47 4.74
N HIS A 24 15.71 -1.33 4.14
CA HIS A 24 14.38 -1.07 3.61
C HIS A 24 14.02 -2.29 2.76
N PRO A 25 12.99 -3.08 3.13
CA PRO A 25 12.62 -4.23 2.35
C PRO A 25 11.87 -3.77 1.09
N PHE A 26 12.63 -3.19 0.17
CA PHE A 26 12.18 -2.52 -1.04
C PHE A 26 11.33 -3.43 -1.95
N ARG A 27 11.48 -4.75 -1.80
CA ARG A 27 10.74 -5.75 -2.57
C ARG A 27 9.28 -5.87 -2.14
N ALA A 28 9.00 -5.82 -0.84
CA ALA A 28 7.63 -5.94 -0.34
C ALA A 28 6.80 -4.67 -0.67
N ASP A 29 7.42 -3.50 -0.56
CA ASP A 29 6.82 -2.23 -0.97
C ASP A 29 6.52 -2.19 -2.47
N ARG A 30 7.46 -2.62 -3.31
CA ARG A 30 7.23 -2.69 -4.76
C ARG A 30 6.07 -3.62 -5.11
N LEU A 31 5.96 -4.77 -4.45
CA LEU A 31 4.85 -5.69 -4.70
C LEU A 31 3.50 -5.06 -4.30
N ALA A 32 3.45 -4.41 -3.14
CA ALA A 32 2.26 -3.71 -2.68
C ALA A 32 1.85 -2.59 -3.66
N MET A 33 2.81 -1.75 -4.03
CA MET A 33 2.62 -0.64 -4.96
C MET A 33 2.23 -1.10 -6.36
N LEU A 34 2.78 -2.22 -6.84
CA LEU A 34 2.40 -2.81 -8.13
C LEU A 34 0.92 -3.20 -8.12
N GLY A 35 0.45 -3.89 -7.08
CA GLY A 35 -0.96 -4.25 -6.93
C GLY A 35 -1.89 -3.02 -6.91
N PHE A 36 -1.55 -2.00 -6.12
CA PHE A 36 -2.31 -0.75 -6.09
C PHE A 36 -2.28 0.01 -7.41
N GLY A 37 -1.12 0.08 -8.07
CA GLY A 37 -0.97 0.70 -9.38
C GLY A 37 -1.82 0.01 -10.45
N MET A 38 -1.87 -1.33 -10.44
CA MET A 38 -2.75 -2.09 -11.33
C MET A 38 -4.23 -1.77 -11.11
N ILE A 39 -4.70 -1.62 -9.86
CA ILE A 39 -6.09 -1.22 -9.58
C ILE A 39 -6.39 0.16 -10.17
N LEU A 40 -5.47 1.13 -10.05
CA LEU A 40 -5.63 2.46 -10.65
C LEU A 40 -5.73 2.38 -12.18
N LEU A 41 -4.87 1.60 -12.82
CA LEU A 41 -4.90 1.41 -14.28
C LEU A 41 -6.18 0.72 -14.75
N LEU A 42 -6.60 -0.34 -14.06
CA LEU A 42 -7.84 -1.07 -14.34
C LEU A 42 -9.09 -0.23 -14.08
N SER A 43 -8.97 0.84 -13.31
CA SER A 43 -10.07 1.76 -13.06
C SER A 43 -10.27 2.75 -14.20
N ILE A 44 -9.32 2.96 -15.12
CA ILE A 44 -9.41 3.92 -16.25
C ILE A 44 -10.48 3.55 -17.32
N PRO A 45 -10.62 2.29 -17.78
CA PRO A 45 -11.50 1.92 -18.90
C PRO A 45 -12.98 2.30 -18.75
N PRO A 46 -13.66 2.14 -17.59
CA PRO A 46 -15.05 2.56 -17.46
C PRO A 46 -15.25 4.07 -17.71
N TRP A 47 -14.30 4.92 -17.33
CA TRP A 47 -14.39 6.38 -17.54
C TRP A 47 -14.21 6.80 -19.00
N THR A 48 -13.46 6.03 -19.80
CA THR A 48 -13.28 6.33 -21.23
C THR A 48 -14.53 6.04 -22.07
N ARG A 49 -15.41 5.16 -21.59
CA ARG A 49 -16.70 4.84 -22.24
C ARG A 49 -17.80 5.85 -21.91
N ALA A 50 -17.61 6.64 -20.85
CA ALA A 50 -18.56 7.64 -20.38
C ALA A 50 -18.56 8.95 -21.20
N LEU A 51 -17.96 9.01 -22.39
CA LEU A 51 -18.00 10.21 -23.27
C LEU A 51 -19.38 10.46 -23.92
N GLY A 52 -20.44 9.84 -23.40
CA GLY A 52 -21.83 10.01 -23.84
C GLY A 52 -22.63 10.95 -22.92
N PRO A 53 -23.92 11.19 -23.22
CA PRO A 53 -24.80 12.09 -22.46
C PRO A 53 -24.96 11.72 -20.97
N ASP A 54 -24.65 10.48 -20.59
CA ASP A 54 -24.69 9.97 -19.20
C ASP A 54 -23.37 10.20 -18.44
N LEU A 55 -22.58 11.20 -18.84
CA LEU A 55 -21.29 11.58 -18.26
C LEU A 55 -21.29 11.65 -16.73
N PHE A 56 -22.40 12.10 -16.12
CA PHE A 56 -22.52 12.25 -14.67
C PHE A 56 -22.92 10.95 -13.94
N ASP A 57 -23.56 10.00 -14.64
CA ASP A 57 -23.97 8.74 -14.04
C ASP A 57 -22.76 7.83 -13.74
N ALA A 58 -21.69 8.00 -14.51
CA ALA A 58 -20.38 7.41 -14.25
C ALA A 58 -19.68 7.96 -12.97
N TRP A 59 -20.11 9.12 -12.44
CA TRP A 59 -19.62 9.68 -11.18
C TRP A 59 -20.57 9.44 -10.01
N SER A 60 -21.66 8.70 -10.24
CA SER A 60 -22.52 8.24 -9.14
C SER A 60 -21.68 7.43 -8.15
N PRO A 61 -21.94 7.55 -6.83
CA PRO A 61 -21.16 6.81 -5.83
C PRO A 61 -21.27 5.31 -6.05
N HIS A 62 -20.23 4.71 -6.65
CA HIS A 62 -20.19 3.29 -6.98
C HIS A 62 -18.96 2.62 -6.39
N TRP A 63 -19.00 1.30 -6.22
CA TRP A 63 -17.94 0.55 -5.54
C TRP A 63 -16.54 0.67 -6.16
N SER A 64 -16.41 0.91 -7.48
CA SER A 64 -15.08 1.12 -8.09
C SER A 64 -14.41 2.43 -7.67
N LEU A 65 -15.15 3.45 -7.25
CA LEU A 65 -14.56 4.69 -6.71
C LEU A 65 -13.91 4.41 -5.37
N TRP A 66 -14.56 3.61 -4.52
CA TRP A 66 -13.99 3.18 -3.25
C TRP A 66 -12.74 2.32 -3.45
N ALA A 67 -12.74 1.42 -4.43
CA ALA A 67 -11.56 0.65 -4.80
C ALA A 67 -10.40 1.55 -5.28
N LEU A 68 -10.70 2.54 -6.11
CA LEU A 68 -9.75 3.53 -6.59
C LEU A 68 -9.14 4.35 -5.44
N LEU A 69 -9.98 4.88 -4.54
CA LEU A 69 -9.54 5.68 -3.40
C LEU A 69 -8.66 4.85 -2.44
N ALA A 70 -9.05 3.61 -2.16
CA ALA A 70 -8.25 2.70 -1.35
C ALA A 70 -6.90 2.40 -2.00
N ALA A 71 -6.86 2.14 -3.31
CA ALA A 71 -5.63 1.92 -4.05
C ALA A 71 -4.73 3.16 -4.10
N ALA A 72 -5.30 4.35 -4.30
CA ALA A 72 -4.57 5.61 -4.28
C ALA A 72 -3.93 5.86 -2.91
N ALA A 73 -4.68 5.66 -1.82
CA ALA A 73 -4.16 5.79 -0.46
C ALA A 73 -3.01 4.80 -0.17
N GLY A 74 -3.16 3.55 -0.60
CA GLY A 74 -2.11 2.53 -0.49
C GLY A 74 -0.84 2.90 -1.27
N LEU A 75 -0.99 3.39 -2.50
CA LEU A 75 0.14 3.81 -3.34
C LEU A 75 0.86 5.04 -2.76
N LEU A 76 0.11 6.06 -2.33
CA LEU A 76 0.66 7.25 -1.68
C LEU A 76 1.41 6.89 -0.40
N THR A 77 0.92 5.91 0.35
CA THR A 77 1.61 5.41 1.55
C THR A 77 2.97 4.80 1.20
N GLY A 78 3.09 4.05 0.10
CA GLY A 78 4.40 3.55 -0.36
C GLY A 78 5.36 4.65 -0.79
N LEU A 79 4.87 5.64 -1.51
CA LEU A 79 5.68 6.81 -1.88
C LEU A 79 6.14 7.60 -0.66
N ALA A 80 5.26 7.78 0.33
CA ALA A 80 5.54 8.52 1.56
C ALA A 80 6.42 7.75 2.55
N ALA A 81 6.34 6.41 2.57
CA ALA A 81 7.15 5.56 3.44
C ALA A 81 8.66 5.75 3.17
N HIS A 82 9.05 6.02 1.92
CA HIS A 82 10.45 6.32 1.58
C HIS A 82 10.97 7.64 2.18
N ARG A 83 10.09 8.53 2.64
CA ARG A 83 10.44 9.85 3.17
C ARG A 83 10.25 9.97 4.67
N SER A 84 9.65 8.98 5.34
CA SER A 84 9.31 9.07 6.76
C SER A 84 9.31 7.70 7.44
N SER A 85 10.19 7.53 8.43
CA SER A 85 10.29 6.31 9.26
C SER A 85 9.04 6.05 10.12
N ARG A 86 8.24 7.09 10.40
CA ARG A 86 6.93 6.94 11.06
C ARG A 86 5.94 6.27 10.11
N ILE A 87 5.87 6.75 8.86
CA ILE A 87 4.97 6.19 7.84
C ILE A 87 5.44 4.79 7.47
N GLU A 88 6.74 4.56 7.35
CA GLU A 88 7.28 3.24 7.06
C GLU A 88 6.84 2.17 8.08
N ARG A 89 6.82 2.52 9.38
CA ARG A 89 6.35 1.61 10.44
C ARG A 89 4.84 1.32 10.34
N ALA A 90 4.04 2.28 9.87
CA ALA A 90 2.60 2.13 9.70
C ALA A 90 2.21 1.51 8.33
N ALA A 91 3.08 1.63 7.32
CA ALA A 91 2.85 1.20 5.95
C ALA A 91 2.30 -0.22 5.79
N PRO A 92 2.86 -1.28 6.44
CA PRO A 92 2.32 -2.62 6.28
C PRO A 92 0.85 -2.74 6.70
N THR A 93 0.47 -2.13 7.84
CA THR A 93 -0.92 -2.11 8.30
C THR A 93 -1.81 -1.36 7.32
N ILE A 94 -1.36 -0.20 6.83
CA ILE A 94 -2.10 0.60 5.85
C ILE A 94 -2.29 -0.19 4.56
N TYR A 95 -1.27 -0.88 4.06
CA TYR A 95 -1.39 -1.72 2.86
C TYR A 95 -2.42 -2.82 3.02
N VAL A 96 -2.40 -3.54 4.14
CA VAL A 96 -3.38 -4.60 4.40
C VAL A 96 -4.80 -4.03 4.41
N LEU A 97 -5.02 -2.92 5.13
CA LEU A 97 -6.35 -2.29 5.20
C LEU A 97 -6.82 -1.78 3.83
N CYS A 98 -5.95 -1.07 3.09
CA CYS A 98 -6.27 -0.58 1.75
C CYS A 98 -6.52 -1.72 0.76
N ALA A 99 -5.74 -2.81 0.82
CA ALA A 99 -5.92 -3.97 -0.04
C ALA A 99 -7.25 -4.69 0.24
N LEU A 100 -7.60 -4.88 1.51
CA LEU A 100 -8.89 -5.47 1.90
C LEU A 100 -10.07 -4.60 1.48
N ALA A 101 -9.97 -3.28 1.68
CA ALA A 101 -10.99 -2.34 1.23
C ALA A 101 -11.16 -2.38 -0.29
N ALA A 102 -10.04 -2.37 -1.04
CA ALA A 102 -10.07 -2.44 -2.49
C ALA A 102 -10.63 -3.77 -3.01
N ALA A 103 -10.25 -4.90 -2.41
CA ALA A 103 -10.79 -6.22 -2.76
C ALA A 103 -12.29 -6.29 -2.49
N THR A 104 -12.75 -5.82 -1.32
CA THR A 104 -14.16 -5.80 -0.94
C THR A 104 -14.97 -4.94 -1.92
N ALA A 105 -14.48 -3.75 -2.21
CA ALA A 105 -15.10 -2.84 -3.16
C ALA A 105 -15.15 -3.42 -4.58
N ALA A 106 -14.08 -4.08 -5.04
CA ALA A 106 -14.07 -4.76 -6.35
C ALA A 106 -15.06 -5.94 -6.41
N ILE A 107 -15.19 -6.72 -5.34
CA ILE A 107 -16.19 -7.79 -5.23
C ILE A 107 -17.61 -7.22 -5.25
N LEU A 108 -17.86 -6.13 -4.53
CA LEU A 108 -19.16 -5.47 -4.52
C LEU A 108 -19.49 -4.87 -5.89
N HIS A 109 -18.52 -4.28 -6.59
CA HIS A 109 -18.71 -3.84 -7.98
C HIS A 109 -19.08 -5.02 -8.88
N TYR A 110 -18.40 -6.16 -8.75
CA TYR A 110 -18.71 -7.34 -9.56
C TYR A 110 -20.11 -7.90 -9.31
N ARG A 111 -20.56 -7.90 -8.05
CA ARG A 111 -21.89 -8.42 -7.66
C ARG A 111 -23.02 -7.45 -7.93
N PHE A 112 -22.76 -6.16 -7.83
CA PHE A 112 -23.71 -5.07 -7.99
C PHE A 112 -23.13 -4.05 -8.99
N PRO A 113 -22.96 -4.44 -10.26
CA PRO A 113 -22.40 -3.55 -11.26
C PRO A 113 -23.34 -2.35 -11.47
N PRO A 114 -22.82 -1.12 -11.59
CA PRO A 114 -23.63 -0.04 -12.13
C PRO A 114 -24.09 -0.38 -13.55
N THR A 115 -25.24 0.14 -13.94
CA THR A 115 -25.93 -0.09 -15.23
C THR A 115 -25.01 0.02 -16.45
N LEU A 116 -24.01 0.90 -16.42
CA LEU A 116 -23.04 1.10 -17.51
C LEU A 116 -21.92 0.03 -17.59
N SER A 117 -21.86 -0.90 -16.65
CA SER A 117 -20.74 -1.85 -16.48
C SER A 117 -21.16 -3.33 -16.43
N ASP A 118 -22.43 -3.60 -16.71
CA ASP A 118 -23.19 -4.84 -16.41
C ASP A 118 -22.51 -6.18 -16.80
N HIS A 119 -21.50 -6.17 -17.67
CA HIS A 119 -20.82 -7.39 -18.15
C HIS A 119 -19.28 -7.32 -18.14
N SER A 120 -18.67 -6.51 -17.29
CA SER A 120 -17.21 -6.38 -17.25
C SER A 120 -16.54 -7.40 -16.31
N VAL A 121 -15.50 -8.10 -16.81
CA VAL A 121 -14.60 -8.95 -15.99
C VAL A 121 -13.49 -8.14 -15.29
N VAL A 122 -13.37 -6.84 -15.58
CA VAL A 122 -12.37 -5.94 -15.00
C VAL A 122 -12.32 -5.97 -13.46
N PRO A 123 -13.45 -6.01 -12.73
CA PRO A 123 -13.44 -6.10 -11.27
C PRO A 123 -12.71 -7.34 -10.74
N LEU A 124 -12.74 -8.48 -11.45
CA LEU A 124 -12.02 -9.70 -11.05
C LEU A 124 -10.50 -9.51 -11.12
N PHE A 125 -10.01 -8.79 -12.14
CA PHE A 125 -8.60 -8.42 -12.22
C PHE A 125 -8.21 -7.44 -11.10
N ALA A 126 -9.11 -6.53 -10.71
CA ALA A 126 -8.89 -5.65 -9.57
C ALA A 126 -8.79 -6.42 -8.25
N VAL A 127 -9.58 -7.50 -8.08
CA VAL A 127 -9.42 -8.42 -6.93
C VAL A 127 -8.06 -9.09 -6.94
N ALA A 128 -7.61 -9.64 -8.08
CA ALA A 128 -6.29 -10.26 -8.19
C ALA A 128 -5.16 -9.25 -7.87
N ALA A 129 -5.27 -8.01 -8.35
CA ALA A 129 -4.35 -6.93 -8.04
C ALA A 129 -4.37 -6.54 -6.55
N ALA A 130 -5.54 -6.55 -5.90
CA ALA A 130 -5.67 -6.33 -4.47
C ALA A 130 -5.02 -7.46 -3.64
N LEU A 131 -5.10 -8.71 -4.11
CA LEU A 131 -4.41 -9.84 -3.47
C LEU A 131 -2.88 -9.71 -3.59
N LEU A 132 -2.37 -9.23 -4.72
CA LEU A 132 -0.95 -8.86 -4.87
C LEU A 132 -0.56 -7.77 -3.86
N ALA A 133 -1.40 -6.73 -3.72
CA ALA A 133 -1.17 -5.66 -2.75
C ALA A 133 -1.15 -6.18 -1.31
N LEU A 134 -2.09 -7.06 -0.97
CA LEU A 134 -2.19 -7.72 0.32
C LEU A 134 -0.95 -8.59 0.61
N ALA A 135 -0.49 -9.37 -0.37
CA ALA A 135 0.72 -10.18 -0.24
C ALA A 135 1.94 -9.29 0.03
N GLY A 136 2.07 -8.15 -0.65
CA GLY A 136 3.11 -7.15 -0.36
C GLY A 136 3.04 -6.62 1.07
N GLY A 137 1.84 -6.29 1.56
CA GLY A 137 1.59 -5.87 2.94
C GLY A 137 1.98 -6.92 3.98
N LEU A 138 1.59 -8.18 3.76
CA LEU A 138 1.88 -9.32 4.65
C LEU A 138 3.37 -9.71 4.64
N LEU A 139 4.04 -9.63 3.49
CA LEU A 139 5.48 -9.82 3.43
C LEU A 139 6.19 -8.72 4.23
N LYS A 140 5.74 -7.47 4.11
CA LYS A 140 6.31 -6.36 4.89
C LYS A 140 6.07 -6.50 6.39
N THR A 141 4.90 -6.95 6.84
CA THR A 141 4.67 -7.22 8.28
C THR A 141 5.62 -8.29 8.80
N SER A 142 5.84 -9.38 8.05
CA SER A 142 6.77 -10.44 8.45
C SER A 142 8.21 -9.94 8.59
N GLN A 143 8.67 -9.09 7.67
CA GLN A 143 10.02 -8.52 7.69
C GLN A 143 10.23 -7.54 8.84
N VAL A 144 9.23 -6.70 9.15
CA VAL A 144 9.27 -5.81 10.31
C VAL A 144 9.31 -6.60 11.62
N ARG A 145 8.66 -7.76 11.68
CA ARG A 145 8.67 -8.63 12.86
C ARG A 145 10.00 -9.38 13.05
N SER A 146 10.62 -9.85 11.96
CA SER A 146 11.92 -10.55 12.02
C SER A 146 13.12 -9.63 12.24
N GLY A 147 12.98 -8.32 11.98
CA GLY A 147 14.02 -7.32 12.22
C GLY A 147 14.00 -6.68 13.61
N ARG A 148 13.07 -7.09 14.49
CA ARG A 148 13.01 -6.72 15.91
C ARG A 148 13.51 -7.88 16.75
#